data_AF-A0A2N2FRT8-F1
#
_entry.id   AF-A0A2N2FRT8-F1
#
_cell.length_a   1.000
_cell.length_b   1.000
_cell.length_c   1.000
_cell.angle_alpha   90.00
_cell.angle_beta   90.00
_cell.angle_gamma   90.00
#
_symmetry.space_group_name_H-M   'P 1'
#
loop_
_entity.id
_entity.type
_entity.pdbx_description
1 polymer ?
#
loop_
_entity_poly.entity_id
_entity_poly.type
_entity_poly.pdbx_seq_one_letter_code
_entity_poly.pdbx_strand_id
1 'polypeptide(L)'
;MEKKDELKKKATKFPAGVAVLDVINQKDEKISEGVVQIKFGRNNVCSPLIIHLAENEERMTLVVNPFLGVAAVYDQYVEISPDDGFGKDTTKRGEGSAL
;
A
#
# COMPACT_ATOMS: atom_id res chain seq x y z
N MET A 1 23.60 -13.50 3.99
CA MET A 1 22.60 -13.51 5.07
C MET A 1 22.82 -12.33 6.01
N GLU A 2 24.05 -12.12 6.51
CA GLU A 2 24.45 -11.00 7.40
C GLU A 2 23.91 -9.60 7.01
N LYS A 3 24.06 -9.17 5.75
CA LYS A 3 23.64 -7.83 5.31
C LYS A 3 22.15 -7.52 5.54
N LYS A 4 21.24 -8.52 5.46
CA LYS A 4 19.80 -8.28 5.64
C LYS A 4 19.42 -8.12 7.12
N ASP A 5 20.10 -8.84 8.01
CA ASP A 5 19.82 -8.78 9.45
C ASP A 5 20.38 -7.49 10.08
N GLU A 6 21.50 -7.00 9.58
CA GLU A 6 22.02 -5.67 9.95
C GLU A 6 21.08 -4.53 9.54
N LEU A 7 20.47 -4.63 8.35
CA LEU A 7 19.49 -3.64 7.89
C LEU A 7 18.22 -3.65 8.75
N LYS A 8 17.75 -4.82 9.19
CA LYS A 8 16.62 -4.92 10.13
C LYS A 8 16.91 -4.23 11.47
N LYS A 9 18.14 -4.32 11.98
CA LYS A 9 18.55 -3.64 13.22
C LYS A 9 18.53 -2.11 13.09
N LYS A 10 18.75 -1.58 11.88
CA LYS A 10 18.72 -0.16 11.56
C LYS A 10 17.40 0.31 10.96
N ALA A 11 16.41 -0.58 10.83
CA ALA A 11 15.14 -0.26 10.23
C ALA A 11 14.39 0.76 11.09
N THR A 12 13.84 1.78 10.44
CA THR A 12 12.88 2.67 11.08
C THR A 12 11.63 1.85 11.42
N LYS A 13 11.27 1.83 12.70
CA LYS A 13 10.02 1.23 13.16
C LYS A 13 8.91 2.24 12.97
N PHE A 14 7.72 1.74 12.68
CA PHE A 14 6.52 2.57 12.77
C PHE A 14 6.34 3.11 14.20
N PRO A 15 5.67 4.26 14.37
CA PRO A 15 5.20 4.72 15.66
C PRO A 15 4.41 3.63 16.41
N ALA A 16 4.38 3.71 17.74
CA ALA A 16 3.61 2.76 18.55
C ALA A 16 2.13 2.80 18.14
N GLY A 17 1.53 1.62 17.93
CA GLY A 17 0.13 1.49 17.53
C GLY A 17 -0.10 1.45 16.01
N VAL A 18 0.86 1.88 15.21
CA VAL A 18 0.78 1.81 13.74
C VAL A 18 1.20 0.42 13.25
N ALA A 19 0.35 -0.20 12.45
CA ALA A 19 0.58 -1.50 11.82
C ALA A 19 0.32 -1.47 10.31
N VAL A 20 1.05 -2.30 9.57
CA VAL A 20 0.72 -2.64 8.19
C VAL A 20 -0.36 -3.71 8.24
N LEU A 21 -1.53 -3.44 7.66
CA LEU A 21 -2.61 -4.43 7.55
C LEU A 21 -2.32 -5.39 6.41
N ASP A 22 -2.02 -4.84 5.24
CA ASP A 22 -1.68 -5.59 4.05
C ASP A 22 -1.04 -4.67 2.99
N VAL A 23 -0.46 -5.30 1.98
CA VAL A 23 0.07 -4.66 0.79
C VAL A 23 -0.54 -5.33 -0.44
N ILE A 24 -1.05 -4.53 -1.38
CA ILE A 24 -1.42 -5.00 -2.71
C ILE A 24 -0.24 -4.75 -3.64
N ASN A 25 0.30 -5.81 -4.24
CA ASN A 25 1.41 -5.69 -5.18
C ASN A 25 0.94 -5.45 -6.61
N GLN A 26 1.86 -5.21 -7.56
CA GLN A 26 1.55 -4.98 -8.98
C GLN A 26 0.76 -6.09 -9.70
N LYS A 27 0.60 -7.27 -9.10
CA LYS A 27 -0.19 -8.39 -9.64
C LYS A 27 -1.58 -8.46 -9.01
N ASP A 28 -1.97 -7.43 -8.25
CA ASP A 28 -3.19 -7.38 -7.46
C ASP A 28 -3.27 -8.46 -6.36
N GLU A 29 -2.11 -8.95 -5.92
CA GLU A 29 -2.04 -9.93 -4.83
C GLU A 29 -2.02 -9.21 -3.48
N LYS A 30 -2.98 -9.55 -2.61
CA LYS A 30 -3.07 -9.07 -1.22
C LYS A 30 -2.14 -9.86 -0.30
N ILE A 31 -1.19 -9.17 0.32
CA ILE A 31 -0.18 -9.76 1.22
C ILE A 31 -0.39 -9.18 2.63
N SER A 32 -0.95 -9.97 3.55
CA SER A 32 -1.20 -9.56 4.95
C SER A 32 -0.13 -10.03 5.92
N GLU A 33 0.76 -10.96 5.50
CA GLU A 33 1.77 -11.55 6.38
C GLU A 33 3.12 -11.69 5.67
N GLY A 34 4.19 -11.74 6.47
CA GLY A 34 5.55 -11.96 5.98
C GLY A 34 6.31 -10.68 5.67
N VAL A 35 7.09 -10.68 4.58
CA VAL A 35 7.97 -9.58 4.21
C VAL A 35 7.78 -9.21 2.75
N VAL A 36 7.33 -7.98 2.51
CA VAL A 36 7.29 -7.39 1.17
C VAL A 36 8.61 -6.67 0.88
N GLN A 37 9.22 -6.94 -0.27
CA GLN A 37 10.43 -6.26 -0.74
C GLN A 37 10.09 -5.33 -1.89
N ILE A 38 10.26 -4.03 -1.68
CA ILE A 38 10.06 -3.02 -2.71
C ILE A 38 11.43 -2.67 -3.29
N LYS A 39 11.59 -2.83 -4.61
CA LYS A 39 12.82 -2.50 -5.31
C LYS A 39 12.66 -1.17 -6.04
N PHE A 40 13.41 -0.17 -5.60
CA PHE A 40 13.57 1.09 -6.33
C PHE A 40 14.73 0.94 -7.32
N GLY A 41 14.42 1.08 -8.62
CA GLY A 41 15.37 1.05 -9.72
C GLY A 41 16.07 2.39 -9.94
N ARG A 42 16.87 2.47 -11.01
CA ARG A 42 17.46 3.73 -11.47
C ARG A 42 16.33 4.70 -11.82
N ASN A 43 16.47 5.97 -11.42
CA ASN A 43 15.46 7.04 -11.55
C ASN A 43 14.25 6.95 -10.59
N ASN A 44 14.42 6.34 -9.42
CA ASN A 44 13.40 6.28 -8.35
C ASN A 44 12.09 5.55 -8.75
N VAL A 45 12.14 4.69 -9.77
CA VAL A 45 10.98 3.89 -10.21
C VAL A 45 10.90 2.60 -9.39
N CYS A 46 9.72 2.29 -8.86
CA CYS A 46 9.38 0.99 -8.30
C CYS A 46 8.14 0.42 -9.01
N SER A 47 7.89 -0.88 -8.80
CA SER A 47 6.61 -1.48 -9.16
C SER A 47 5.46 -0.77 -8.44
N PRO A 48 4.27 -0.65 -9.08
CA PRO A 48 3.07 -0.18 -8.39
C PRO A 48 2.78 -1.00 -7.14
N LEU A 49 2.35 -0.34 -6.09
CA LEU A 49 1.90 -0.97 -4.86
C LEU A 49 0.94 -0.08 -4.08
N ILE A 50 0.13 -0.72 -3.25
CA ILE A 50 -0.78 -0.08 -2.31
C ILE A 50 -0.48 -0.64 -0.92
N ILE A 51 -0.37 0.23 0.08
CA ILE A 51 -0.09 -0.15 1.47
C ILE A 51 -1.25 0.31 2.34
N HIS A 52 -1.87 -0.63 3.04
CA HIS A 52 -2.90 -0.32 4.03
C HIS A 52 -2.28 -0.29 5.43
N LEU A 53 -2.48 0.82 6.13
CA LEU A 53 -2.02 1.04 7.48
C LEU A 53 -3.21 1.16 8.43
N ALA A 54 -2.99 0.81 9.69
CA ALA A 54 -3.93 1.02 10.77
C ALA A 54 -3.24 1.61 12.00
N GLU A 55 -3.96 2.47 12.71
CA GLU A 55 -3.62 2.92 14.06
C GLU A 55 -4.91 2.97 14.88
N ASN A 56 -5.07 2.05 15.84
CA ASN A 56 -6.35 1.85 16.54
C ASN A 56 -7.52 1.60 15.57
N GLU A 57 -8.53 2.47 15.56
CA GLU A 57 -9.68 2.43 14.66
C GLU A 57 -9.42 3.15 13.31
N GLU A 58 -8.37 3.97 13.25
CA GLU A 58 -8.02 4.73 12.05
C GLU A 58 -7.43 3.82 10.98
N ARG A 59 -7.70 4.17 9.72
CA ARG A 59 -7.21 3.44 8.55
C ARG A 59 -6.60 4.42 7.57
N MET A 60 -5.57 3.98 6.86
CA MET A 60 -4.93 4.79 5.83
C MET A 60 -4.52 3.93 4.66
N THR A 61 -4.62 4.49 3.45
CA THR A 61 -4.15 3.85 2.22
C THR A 61 -3.08 4.71 1.59
N LEU A 62 -1.90 4.13 1.35
CA LEU A 62 -0.81 4.74 0.59
C LEU A 62 -0.75 4.09 -0.78
N VAL A 63 -0.85 4.89 -1.84
CA VAL A 63 -0.71 4.43 -3.21
C VAL A 63 0.60 4.93 -3.78
N VAL A 64 1.38 4.03 -4.38
CA VAL A 64 2.62 4.37 -5.08
C VAL A 64 2.59 3.75 -6.47
N ASN A 65 2.40 4.56 -7.50
CA ASN A 65 2.49 4.14 -8.89
C ASN A 65 3.34 5.13 -9.71
N PRO A 66 4.67 4.88 -9.79
CA PRO A 66 5.60 5.78 -10.47
C PRO A 66 5.37 5.87 -11.98
N PHE A 67 4.83 4.83 -12.61
CA PHE A 67 4.57 4.81 -14.06
C PHE A 67 3.44 5.76 -14.45
N LEU A 68 2.50 6.00 -13.54
CA LEU A 68 1.42 6.96 -13.71
C LEU A 68 1.73 8.31 -13.02
N GLY A 69 2.91 8.46 -12.41
CA GLY A 69 3.29 9.66 -11.66
C GLY A 69 2.49 9.87 -10.38
N VAL A 70 1.94 8.79 -9.80
CA VAL A 70 1.02 8.84 -8.65
C VAL A 70 1.72 8.47 -7.36
N ALA A 71 1.59 9.33 -6.36
CA ALA A 71 1.78 9.03 -4.95
C ALA A 71 0.63 9.67 -4.17
N ALA A 72 -0.20 8.86 -3.51
CA ALA A 72 -1.43 9.31 -2.87
C ALA A 72 -1.57 8.80 -1.44
N VAL A 73 -2.28 9.55 -0.62
CA VAL A 73 -2.64 9.19 0.75
C VAL A 73 -4.16 9.35 0.89
N TYR A 74 -4.82 8.31 1.37
CA TYR A 74 -6.23 8.33 1.75
C TYR A 74 -6.31 8.13 3.26
N ASP A 75 -7.17 8.89 3.92
CA ASP A 75 -7.45 8.85 5.36
C ASP A 75 -8.40 7.71 5.77
N GLN A 76 -8.53 6.71 4.91
CA GLN A 76 -9.35 5.52 5.12
C GLN A 76 -8.75 4.33 4.38
N TYR A 77 -9.30 3.15 4.64
CA TYR A 77 -9.01 1.95 3.85
C TYR A 77 -9.77 2.03 2.52
N VAL A 78 -9.06 1.99 1.39
CA VAL A 78 -9.66 2.05 0.06
C VAL A 78 -9.18 0.87 -0.77
N GLU A 79 -10.10 0.07 -1.31
CA GLU A 79 -9.76 -0.97 -2.26
C GLU A 79 -9.46 -0.34 -3.62
N ILE A 80 -8.17 -0.26 -3.94
CA ILE A 80 -7.64 0.28 -5.19
C ILE A 80 -6.95 -0.87 -5.92
N SER A 81 -7.12 -0.95 -7.24
CA SER A 81 -6.28 -1.82 -8.06
C SER A 81 -5.01 -1.07 -8.48
N PRO A 82 -3.82 -1.71 -8.46
CA PRO A 82 -2.58 -1.12 -8.96
C PRO A 82 -2.66 -0.60 -10.40
N ASP A 83 -3.52 -1.21 -11.23
CA ASP A 83 -3.72 -0.86 -12.64
C ASP A 83 -4.61 0.38 -12.84
N ASP A 84 -5.44 0.72 -11.84
CA ASP A 84 -6.35 1.87 -11.91
C ASP A 84 -5.69 3.21 -11.50
N GLY A 85 -4.40 3.19 -11.14
CA GLY A 85 -3.62 4.35 -10.74
C GLY A 85 -4.07 4.97 -9.42
N PHE A 86 -5.13 5.77 -9.45
CA PHE A 86 -5.80 6.28 -8.24
C PHE A 86 -7.05 5.47 -7.86
N GLY A 87 -7.65 4.70 -8.78
CA GLY A 87 -8.86 3.91 -8.53
C GLY A 87 -10.11 4.71 -8.18
N LYS A 88 -11.28 4.16 -8.49
CA LYS A 88 -12.57 4.67 -7.99
C LYS A 88 -12.85 4.01 -6.65
N ASP A 89 -13.22 4.81 -5.65
CA ASP A 89 -13.85 4.33 -4.42
C ASP A 89 -15.04 3.42 -4.76
N THR A 90 -14.86 2.11 -4.61
CA THR A 90 -15.87 1.09 -4.92
C THR A 90 -16.88 0.93 -3.79
N THR A 91 -16.62 1.52 -2.60
CA THR A 91 -17.54 1.47 -1.46
C THR A 91 -18.83 2.27 -1.71
N LYS A 92 -18.83 3.19 -2.69
CA LYS A 92 -20.01 3.98 -3.09
C LYS A 92 -20.92 3.33 -4.13
N ARG A 93 -20.67 2.08 -4.55
CA ARG A 93 -21.48 1.42 -5.59
C ARG A 93 -22.73 0.68 -5.07
N GLY A 94 -23.05 0.79 -3.78
CA GLY A 94 -24.18 0.08 -3.15
C GLY A 94 -25.53 0.82 -3.13
N GLU A 95 -25.56 2.12 -3.42
CA GLU A 95 -26.82 2.90 -3.40
C GLU A 95 -27.11 3.49 -4.78
N GLY A 96 -27.85 2.74 -5.59
CA GLY A 96 -28.45 3.28 -6.82
C GLY A 96 -28.36 2.37 -8.03
N SER A 97 -29.15 1.31 -8.04
CA SER A 97 -29.84 0.88 -9.27
C SER A 97 -30.96 -0.10 -8.89
N ALA A 98 -32.03 0.43 -8.31
CA ALA A 98 -33.35 -0.17 -8.42
C ALA A 98 -34.13 0.66 -9.44
N LEU A 99 -34.03 0.27 -10.71
CA LEU A 99 -35.04 0.47 -11.76
C LEU A 99 -34.88 -0.68 -12.77
#